data_AF-A0A9P5X5Q4-F1
#
_entry.id   AF-A0A9P5X5Q4-F1
#
_cell.length_a   1.000
_cell.length_b   1.000
_cell.length_c   1.000
_cell.angle_alpha   90.00
_cell.angle_beta   90.00
_cell.angle_gamma   90.00
#
_symmetry.space_group_name_H-M   'P 1'
#
loop_
_entity.id
_entity.type
_entity.pdbx_description
1 polymer ?
#
loop_
_entity_poly.entity_id
_entity_poly.type
_entity_poly.pdbx_seq_one_letter_code
_entity_poly.pdbx_strand_id
1 'polypeptide(L)'
;MTRGSTSNSGSSNSGGGRNTTSSNTNSGGERSDSSYYGVFGGYNRFMLSYGLKPWNHDDVQEAKAILEGFREADREANSRK
;
A
#
# COMPACT_ATOMS: atom_id res chain seq x y z
N MET A 1 -52.07 -27.90 -31.84
CA MET A 1 -51.10 -28.49 -30.91
C MET A 1 -50.19 -27.37 -30.43
N THR A 2 -50.41 -26.86 -29.21
CA THR A 2 -49.61 -25.79 -28.60
C THR A 2 -48.96 -26.36 -27.35
N ARG A 3 -47.62 -26.42 -27.31
CA ARG A 3 -46.81 -26.57 -26.09
C ARG A 3 -45.33 -26.51 -26.43
N GLY A 4 -44.60 -25.66 -25.71
CA GLY A 4 -43.14 -25.62 -25.77
C GLY A 4 -42.50 -24.31 -25.32
N SER A 5 -43.02 -23.64 -24.30
CA SER A 5 -42.26 -22.58 -23.62
C SER A 5 -41.15 -23.22 -22.81
N THR A 6 -39.91 -23.06 -23.26
CA THR A 6 -38.70 -23.43 -22.49
C THR A 6 -37.94 -22.17 -22.09
N SER A 7 -37.35 -22.30 -20.92
CA SER A 7 -37.03 -21.27 -19.94
C SER A 7 -35.72 -20.52 -20.17
N ASN A 8 -35.75 -19.26 -19.74
CA ASN A 8 -34.79 -18.61 -18.85
C ASN A 8 -33.29 -18.87 -19.08
N SER A 9 -32.59 -17.87 -19.61
CA SER A 9 -31.19 -17.62 -19.29
C SER A 9 -30.96 -16.12 -19.14
N GLY A 10 -31.21 -15.63 -17.92
CA GLY A 10 -30.69 -14.34 -17.47
C GLY A 10 -29.16 -14.40 -17.48
N SER A 11 -28.55 -13.76 -18.47
CA SER A 11 -27.11 -13.52 -18.50
C SER A 11 -26.80 -12.34 -17.56
N SER A 12 -26.71 -12.66 -16.26
CA SER A 12 -26.15 -11.75 -15.27
C SER A 12 -24.64 -11.74 -15.47
N ASN A 13 -24.13 -10.89 -16.37
CA ASN A 13 -22.71 -10.55 -16.33
C ASN A 13 -22.50 -9.70 -15.08
N SER A 14 -22.22 -10.38 -13.96
CA SER A 14 -21.74 -9.79 -12.73
C SER A 14 -20.43 -9.07 -13.06
N GLY A 15 -20.55 -7.80 -13.43
CA GLY A 15 -19.44 -6.87 -13.53
C GLY A 15 -18.70 -6.97 -12.22
N GLY A 16 -17.50 -7.56 -12.30
CA GLY A 16 -16.56 -7.66 -11.20
C GLY A 16 -16.29 -6.25 -10.73
N GLY A 17 -17.06 -5.82 -9.74
CA GLY A 17 -16.81 -4.63 -8.96
C GLY A 17 -15.42 -4.84 -8.38
N ARG A 18 -14.44 -4.21 -9.03
CA ARG A 18 -13.17 -3.90 -8.39
C ARG A 18 -13.59 -3.18 -7.13
N ASN A 19 -13.48 -3.88 -6.00
CA ASN A 19 -13.49 -3.25 -4.71
C ASN A 19 -12.19 -2.46 -4.65
N THR A 20 -12.15 -1.32 -5.34
CA THR A 20 -11.24 -0.25 -4.98
C THR A 20 -11.74 0.15 -3.61
N THR A 21 -11.20 -0.51 -2.59
CA THR A 21 -11.15 0.03 -1.24
C THR A 21 -10.48 1.38 -1.41
N SER A 22 -11.31 2.39 -1.71
CA SER A 22 -10.97 3.78 -1.57
C SER A 22 -10.84 3.95 -0.08
N SER A 23 -9.65 3.60 0.43
CA SER A 23 -9.20 4.03 1.73
C SER A 23 -9.12 5.54 1.61
N ASN A 24 -10.25 6.17 1.92
CA ASN A 24 -10.37 7.55 2.31
C ASN A 24 -9.43 7.74 3.50
N THR A 25 -8.14 7.96 3.22
CA THR A 25 -7.15 8.40 4.20
C THR A 25 -7.41 9.87 4.46
N ASN A 26 -8.56 10.15 5.08
CA ASN A 26 -8.82 11.40 5.74
C ASN A 26 -8.35 11.23 7.19
N SER A 27 -7.03 11.21 7.35
CA SER A 27 -6.36 11.18 8.65
C SER A 27 -5.21 12.17 8.55
N GLY A 28 -5.22 13.19 9.40
CA GLY A 28 -4.23 14.27 9.36
C GLY A 28 -2.79 13.77 9.32
N GLY A 29 -2.14 13.93 8.17
CA GLY A 29 -0.73 14.28 8.06
C GLY A 29 0.36 13.25 8.39
N GLU A 30 0.08 11.95 8.54
CA GLU A 30 1.18 10.97 8.62
C GLU A 30 1.64 10.55 7.21
N ARG A 31 2.89 10.88 6.85
CA ARG A 31 3.52 10.44 5.60
C ARG A 31 3.52 8.92 5.53
N SER A 32 2.99 8.35 4.44
CA SER A 32 3.04 6.90 4.19
C SER A 32 4.49 6.41 4.06
N ASP A 33 4.76 5.15 4.43
CA ASP A 33 6.09 4.51 4.30
C ASP A 33 6.71 4.71 2.90
N SER A 34 5.89 4.61 1.86
CA SER A 34 6.27 4.85 0.46
C SER A 34 6.83 6.26 0.22
N SER A 35 6.37 7.27 0.97
CA SER A 35 6.88 8.64 0.89
C SER A 35 8.33 8.75 1.37
N TYR A 36 8.72 7.99 2.40
CA TYR A 36 10.09 7.99 2.89
C TYR A 36 11.03 7.31 1.91
N TYR A 37 10.63 6.14 1.38
CA TYR A 37 11.39 5.47 0.32
C TYR A 37 11.48 6.30 -0.97
N GLY A 38 10.45 7.11 -1.25
CA GLY A 38 10.39 7.99 -2.41
C GLY A 38 11.59 8.94 -2.52
N VAL A 39 12.09 9.46 -1.38
CA VAL A 39 13.27 10.35 -1.33
C VAL A 39 14.54 9.66 -1.85
N PHE A 40 14.63 8.34 -1.65
CA PHE A 40 15.76 7.53 -2.10
C PHE A 40 15.54 6.94 -3.51
N GLY A 41 14.37 7.17 -4.12
CA GLY A 41 13.98 6.56 -5.39
C GLY A 41 13.46 5.12 -5.25
N GLY A 42 12.91 4.78 -4.08
CA GLY A 42 12.24 3.52 -3.79
C GLY A 42 12.99 2.62 -2.80
N TYR A 43 12.30 1.58 -2.33
CA TYR A 43 12.78 0.66 -1.30
C TYR A 43 14.15 0.05 -1.61
N ASN A 44 14.36 -0.44 -2.82
CA ASN A 44 15.64 -1.04 -3.22
C ASN A 44 16.80 -0.04 -3.17
N ARG A 45 16.59 1.20 -3.61
CA ARG A 45 17.63 2.24 -3.58
C ARG A 45 17.92 2.71 -2.16
N PHE A 46 16.88 2.82 -1.33
CA PHE A 46 17.05 3.05 0.10
C PHE A 46 17.93 1.97 0.73
N MET A 47 17.59 0.69 0.58
CA MET A 47 18.39 -0.39 1.16
C MET A 47 19.84 -0.37 0.67
N LEU A 48 20.06 -0.23 -0.64
CA LEU A 48 21.42 -0.13 -1.21
C LEU A 48 22.20 1.09 -0.67
N SER A 49 21.54 2.22 -0.42
CA SER A 49 22.19 3.42 0.12
C SER A 49 22.71 3.24 1.56
N TYR A 50 22.07 2.35 2.33
CA TYR A 50 22.49 1.98 3.69
C TYR A 50 23.31 0.67 3.72
N GLY A 51 23.66 0.10 2.55
CA GLY A 51 24.41 -1.15 2.47
C GLY A 51 23.61 -2.41 2.86
N LEU A 52 22.29 -2.29 2.95
CA LEU A 52 21.36 -3.35 3.36
C LEU A 52 20.94 -4.20 2.15
N LYS A 53 20.80 -5.52 2.35
CA LYS A 53 20.41 -6.44 1.27
C LYS A 53 18.90 -6.73 1.32
N PRO A 54 18.13 -6.43 0.25
CA PRO A 54 16.68 -6.64 0.24
C PRO A 54 16.23 -8.10 0.33
N TRP A 55 17.14 -9.04 0.06
CA TRP A 55 16.88 -10.48 0.19
C TRP A 55 17.29 -11.05 1.55
N ASN A 56 17.99 -10.29 2.40
CA ASN A 56 18.35 -10.72 3.76
C ASN A 56 17.29 -10.22 4.74
N HIS A 57 16.69 -11.13 5.50
CA HIS A 57 15.60 -10.77 6.41
C HIS A 57 16.06 -9.84 7.55
N ASP A 58 17.27 -10.04 8.06
CA ASP A 58 17.83 -9.21 9.14
C ASP A 58 18.03 -7.77 8.65
N ASP A 59 18.62 -7.58 7.46
CA ASP A 59 18.82 -6.27 6.85
C ASP A 59 17.48 -5.56 6.55
N VAL A 60 16.42 -6.32 6.24
CA VAL A 60 15.06 -5.78 6.06
C VAL A 60 14.47 -5.31 7.39
N GLN A 61 14.75 -5.99 8.50
CA GLN A 61 14.32 -5.54 9.82
C GLN A 61 15.06 -4.26 10.22
N GLU A 62 16.37 -4.18 9.95
CA GLU A 62 17.15 -2.94 10.16
C GLU A 62 16.59 -1.78 9.33
N ALA A 63 16.30 -2.01 8.05
CA ALA A 63 15.67 -1.01 7.18
C ALA A 63 14.36 -0.46 7.75
N LYS A 64 13.53 -1.34 8.36
CA LYS A 64 12.28 -0.93 9.02
C LYS A 64 12.52 -0.12 10.28
N ALA A 65 13.50 -0.49 11.10
CA ALA A 65 13.85 0.25 12.31
C ALA A 65 14.35 1.67 11.98
N ILE A 66 15.16 1.81 10.93
CA ILE A 66 15.59 3.13 10.42
C ILE A 66 14.38 3.96 9.97
N LEU A 67 13.46 3.35 9.23
CA LEU A 67 12.25 4.02 8.77
C LEU A 67 11.35 4.47 9.93
N GLU A 68 11.21 3.63 10.94
CA GLU A 68 10.45 3.96 12.15
C GLU A 68 11.06 5.17 12.88
N GLY A 69 12.39 5.25 12.95
CA GLY A 69 13.10 6.43 13.47
C GLY A 69 12.78 7.71 12.70
N PHE A 70 12.72 7.65 11.36
CA PHE A 70 12.32 8.81 10.56
C PHE A 70 10.86 9.21 10.79
N ARG A 71 9.96 8.24 10.96
CA ARG A 71 8.56 8.51 11.26
C ARG A 71 8.38 9.19 12.60
N GLU A 72 9.08 8.72 13.63
CA GLU A 72 8.99 9.33 14.96
C GLU A 72 9.54 10.76 14.94
N ALA A 73 10.66 11.00 14.24
CA ALA A 73 11.23 12.34 14.10
C ALA A 73 10.31 13.31 13.32
N ASP A 74 9.67 12.86 12.23
CA ASP A 74 8.74 13.67 11.45
C ASP A 74 7.45 13.97 12.25
N ARG A 75 6.95 12.98 13.01
CA ARG A 75 5.83 13.16 13.95
C ARG A 75 6.16 14.19 15.02
N GLU A 76 7.33 14.08 15.64
CA GLU A 76 7.78 15.02 16.67
C GLU A 76 7.94 16.43 16.10
N ALA A 77 8.55 16.57 14.91
CA ALA A 77 8.70 17.84 14.22
C ALA A 77 7.36 18.47 13.83
N ASN A 78 6.38 17.68 13.39
CA ASN A 78 5.05 18.17 13.01
C ASN A 78 4.19 18.52 14.25
N SER A 79 4.38 17.82 15.38
CA SER A 79 3.66 18.10 16.63
C SER A 79 4.07 19.40 17.33
N ARG A 80 5.28 19.91 17.04
CA ARG A 80 5.83 21.15 17.62
C ARG A 80 5.49 22.42 16.84
N LYS A 81 4.63 22.33 15.82
CA LYS A 81 4.30 23.44 14.92
C LYS A 81 2.87 23.92 15.11
#